data_AF-A0AAD3W4X5-F1
#
_entry.id   AF-A0AAD3W4X5-F1
#
_cell.length_a   1.000
_cell.length_b   1.000
_cell.length_c   1.000
_cell.angle_alpha   90.00
_cell.angle_beta   90.00
_cell.angle_gamma   90.00
#
_symmetry.space_group_name_H-M   'P 1'
#
loop_
_entity.id
_entity.type
_entity.pdbx_description
1 polymer ?
#
loop_
_entity_poly.entity_id
_entity_poly.type
_entity_poly.pdbx_seq_one_letter_code
_entity_poly.pdbx_strand_id
1 'polypeptide(L)'
;MWVNGELVAQNGRVGRTPEESFPGAYPLVAGFPACGDEVEVVLQDSNFTHSKGGIWTEIVFGTLKERTHELERALRAADAANRAKSEFFAVMSNEIRISSTTYSTSAR
;
A
#
# COMPACT_ATOMS: atom_id res chain seq x y z
N MET A 1 4.01 4.04 -14.24
CA MET A 1 5.32 3.44 -14.51
C MET A 1 5.40 3.14 -15.98
N TRP A 2 6.41 3.72 -16.61
CA TRP A 2 6.71 3.47 -18.01
C TRP A 2 8.00 2.67 -18.11
N VAL A 3 8.03 1.74 -19.06
CA VAL A 3 9.24 1.00 -19.42
C VAL A 3 9.46 1.15 -20.91
N ASN A 4 10.63 1.65 -21.31
CA ASN A 4 10.97 1.91 -22.71
C ASN A 4 9.88 2.72 -23.45
N GLY A 5 9.32 3.73 -22.78
CA GLY A 5 8.24 4.58 -23.31
C GLY A 5 6.82 4.01 -23.22
N GLU A 6 6.63 2.73 -22.87
CA GLU A 6 5.31 2.10 -22.75
C GLU A 6 4.78 2.16 -21.31
N LEU A 7 3.52 2.54 -21.12
CA LEU A 7 2.87 2.52 -19.80
C LEU A 7 2.51 1.08 -19.41
N VAL A 8 3.30 0.49 -18.50
CA VAL A 8 3.12 -0.91 -18.08
C VAL A 8 2.34 -1.06 -16.77
N ALA A 9 2.31 -0.03 -15.93
CA ALA A 9 1.61 -0.11 -14.64
C ALA A 9 1.27 1.26 -14.05
N GLN A 10 0.21 1.33 -13.27
CA GLN A 10 -0.23 2.55 -12.60
C GLN A 10 -0.79 2.23 -11.20
N ASN A 11 -0.50 3.08 -10.21
CA ASN A 11 -0.98 2.95 -8.84
C ASN A 11 -1.52 4.31 -8.39
N GLY A 12 -2.84 4.46 -8.42
CA GLY A 12 -3.49 5.77 -8.36
C GLY A 12 -3.42 6.53 -9.69
N ARG A 13 -3.59 7.85 -9.65
CA ARG A 13 -3.51 8.74 -10.80
C ARG A 13 -2.64 9.95 -10.49
N VAL A 14 -1.56 10.11 -11.24
CA VAL A 14 -0.71 11.30 -11.18
C VAL A 14 -1.47 12.47 -11.80
N GLY A 15 -1.51 13.59 -11.09
CA GLY A 15 -2.13 14.84 -11.55
C GLY A 15 -1.16 16.01 -11.42
N ARG A 16 -1.46 17.14 -12.06
CA ARG A 16 -0.70 18.39 -11.86
C ARG A 16 -1.33 19.27 -10.77
N THR A 17 -2.53 18.93 -10.34
CA THR A 17 -3.24 19.56 -9.21
C THR A 17 -3.77 18.51 -8.25
N PRO A 18 -4.15 18.89 -7.01
CA PRO A 18 -4.79 17.99 -6.06
C PRO A 18 -6.06 17.32 -6.60
N GLU A 19 -6.86 18.03 -7.40
CA GLU A 19 -8.15 17.55 -7.93
C GLU A 19 -7.98 16.55 -9.07
N GLU A 20 -6.88 16.66 -9.82
CA GLU A 20 -6.52 15.73 -10.88
C GLU A 20 -5.89 14.44 -10.32
N SER A 21 -5.30 14.52 -9.12
CA SER A 21 -4.52 13.47 -8.48
C SER A 21 -5.36 12.54 -7.61
N PHE A 22 -5.07 11.23 -7.69
CA PHE A 22 -5.72 10.20 -6.87
C PHE A 22 -4.61 9.33 -6.25
N PRO A 23 -4.49 9.27 -4.91
CA PRO A 23 -3.41 8.53 -4.27
C PRO A 23 -3.56 7.02 -4.46
N GLY A 24 -2.43 6.32 -4.55
CA GLY A 24 -2.35 4.85 -4.56
C GLY A 24 -1.13 4.39 -3.77
N ALA A 25 -1.30 3.44 -2.86
CA ALA A 25 -0.26 2.99 -1.93
C ALA A 25 -0.14 1.46 -1.84
N TYR A 26 -0.51 0.75 -2.89
CA TYR A 26 -0.43 -0.72 -2.93
C TYR A 26 0.85 -1.20 -3.61
N PRO A 27 1.47 -2.31 -3.18
CA PRO A 27 2.59 -2.88 -3.91
C PRO A 27 2.16 -3.29 -5.34
N LEU A 28 3.05 -3.11 -6.32
CA LEU A 28 2.74 -3.33 -7.74
C LEU A 28 3.84 -4.15 -8.40
N VAL A 29 3.44 -5.14 -9.20
CA VAL A 29 4.34 -5.92 -10.06
C VAL A 29 3.95 -5.65 -11.51
N ALA A 30 4.94 -5.35 -12.35
CA ALA A 30 4.74 -5.13 -13.77
C ALA A 30 5.67 -6.05 -14.57
N GLY A 31 5.11 -6.72 -15.58
CA GLY A 31 5.88 -7.44 -16.57
C GLY A 31 6.20 -6.53 -17.75
N PHE A 32 7.41 -6.69 -18.30
CA PHE A 32 7.80 -6.04 -19.54
C PHE A 32 8.76 -6.97 -20.31
N PRO A 33 8.83 -6.86 -21.65
CA PRO A 33 9.80 -7.61 -22.43
C PRO A 33 11.21 -7.07 -22.20
N ALA A 34 12.12 -7.92 -21.74
CA ALA A 34 13.55 -7.61 -21.59
C ALA A 34 14.28 -7.78 -22.93
N CYS A 35 13.97 -6.91 -23.89
CA CYS A 35 14.60 -6.92 -25.21
C CYS A 35 15.79 -5.95 -25.24
N GLY A 36 16.97 -6.42 -24.84
CA GLY A 36 18.22 -5.66 -24.92
C GLY A 36 19.00 -5.61 -23.61
N ASP A 37 20.13 -4.89 -23.64
CA ASP A 37 21.06 -4.78 -22.50
C ASP A 37 20.72 -3.60 -21.58
N GLU A 38 19.85 -2.69 -22.01
CA GLU A 38 19.44 -1.50 -21.27
C GLU A 38 17.91 -1.40 -21.19
N VAL A 39 17.42 -0.94 -20.04
CA VAL A 39 15.99 -0.74 -19.78
C VAL A 39 15.81 0.64 -19.15
N GLU A 40 15.00 1.49 -19.79
CA GLU A 40 14.58 2.75 -19.20
C GLU A 40 13.32 2.53 -18.37
N VAL A 41 13.35 2.96 -17.11
CA VAL A 41 12.18 2.94 -16.23
C VAL A 41 11.87 4.35 -15.77
N VAL A 42 10.67 4.83 -16.08
CA VAL A 42 10.19 6.15 -15.64
C VAL A 42 9.07 5.96 -14.62
N LEU A 43 9.25 6.57 -13.45
CA LEU A 43 8.25 6.65 -12.39
C LEU A 43 7.84 8.10 -12.17
N GLN A 44 6.54 8.32 -11.97
CA GLN A 44 5.99 9.63 -11.66
C GLN A 44 5.21 9.54 -10.36
N ASP A 45 5.38 10.56 -9.52
CA ASP A 45 4.67 10.72 -8.25
C ASP A 45 4.18 12.17 -8.13
N SER A 46 2.96 12.34 -7.62
CA SER A 46 2.35 13.63 -7.34
C SER A 46 1.94 13.68 -5.88
N ASN A 47 2.66 14.49 -5.09
CA ASN A 47 2.54 14.45 -3.63
C ASN A 47 1.58 15.52 -3.07
N PHE A 48 0.31 15.50 -3.48
CA PHE A 48 -0.70 16.47 -3.02
C PHE A 48 -1.41 16.07 -1.73
N THR A 49 -1.35 14.79 -1.33
CA THR A 49 -2.14 14.27 -0.21
C THR A 49 -1.42 14.35 1.14
N HIS A 50 -0.11 14.13 1.20
CA HIS A 50 0.62 14.13 2.46
C HIS A 50 2.13 14.29 2.25
N SER A 51 2.83 15.08 3.06
CA SER A 51 4.28 15.33 2.86
C SER A 51 5.17 14.08 2.88
N LYS A 52 4.67 12.96 3.41
CA LYS A 52 5.32 11.63 3.38
C LYS A 52 4.80 10.70 2.28
N GLY A 53 4.19 11.20 1.21
CA GLY A 53 4.04 10.44 -0.04
C GLY A 53 5.38 10.19 -0.71
N GLY A 54 5.44 9.27 -1.66
CA GLY A 54 6.71 8.87 -2.28
C GLY A 54 6.80 7.39 -2.63
N ILE A 55 7.91 7.05 -3.29
CA ILE A 55 8.35 5.68 -3.50
C ILE A 55 9.23 5.29 -2.30
N TRP A 56 8.68 4.54 -1.36
CA TRP A 56 9.32 4.18 -0.09
C TRP A 56 10.01 2.82 -0.09
N THR A 57 9.74 2.01 -1.11
CA THR A 57 10.22 0.64 -1.21
C THR A 57 11.24 0.51 -2.33
N GLU A 58 12.16 -0.42 -2.15
CA GLU A 58 13.13 -0.78 -3.18
C GLU A 58 12.43 -1.25 -4.46
N ILE A 59 13.03 -0.93 -5.60
CA ILE A 59 12.62 -1.43 -6.92
C ILE A 59 13.43 -2.70 -7.18
N VAL A 60 12.74 -3.84 -7.34
CA VAL A 60 13.38 -5.15 -7.46
C VAL A 60 13.03 -5.78 -8.80
N PHE A 61 14.05 -6.13 -9.58
CA PHE A 61 13.89 -6.90 -10.83
C PHE A 61 13.96 -8.40 -10.56
N GLY A 62 13.24 -9.19 -11.37
CA GLY A 62 13.24 -10.65 -11.29
C GLY A 62 12.25 -11.22 -12.30
N THR A 63 12.09 -12.54 -12.32
CA THR A 63 11.07 -13.13 -13.18
C THR A 63 9.68 -12.72 -12.70
N LEU A 64 8.74 -12.58 -13.64
CA LEU A 64 7.35 -12.23 -13.31
C LEU A 64 6.75 -13.22 -12.30
N LYS A 65 7.08 -14.51 -12.44
CA LYS A 65 6.61 -15.56 -11.51
C LYS A 65 7.12 -15.35 -10.09
N GLU A 66 8.42 -15.08 -9.92
CA GLU A 66 9.00 -14.86 -8.59
C GLU A 66 8.39 -13.62 -7.93
N ARG A 67 8.34 -12.49 -8.65
CA ARG A 67 7.83 -11.23 -8.11
C ARG A 67 6.33 -11.31 -7.77
N THR A 68 5.52 -11.96 -8.60
CA THR A 68 4.09 -12.16 -8.30
C THR A 68 3.90 -13.05 -7.07
N HIS A 69 4.67 -14.14 -6.93
CA HIS A 69 4.57 -15.00 -5.74
C HIS A 69 4.97 -14.27 -4.46
N GLU A 70 5.98 -13.42 -4.55
CA GLU A 70 6.45 -12.60 -3.43
C GLU A 70 5.42 -11.54 -3.04
N LEU A 71 4.81 -10.87 -4.03
CA LEU A 71 3.68 -9.97 -3.82
C LEU A 71 2.52 -10.65 -3.12
N GLU A 72 2.10 -11.84 -3.56
CA GLU A 72 1.02 -12.58 -2.93
C GLU A 72 1.31 -12.93 -1.46
N ARG A 73 2.56 -13.30 -1.16
CA ARG A 73 2.96 -13.56 0.24
C ARG A 73 2.91 -12.28 1.07
N ALA A 74 3.40 -11.17 0.53
CA ALA A 74 3.38 -9.88 1.21
C ALA A 74 1.95 -9.40 1.48
N LEU A 75 1.05 -9.54 0.50
CA LEU A 75 -0.36 -9.17 0.65
C LEU A 75 -1.04 -10.00 1.74
N ARG A 76 -0.85 -11.33 1.74
CA ARG A 76 -1.39 -12.21 2.79
C ARG A 76 -0.89 -11.83 4.19
N ALA A 77 0.39 -11.49 4.31
CA ALA A 77 0.96 -11.05 5.58
C ALA A 77 0.39 -9.69 6.02
N ALA A 78 0.22 -8.75 5.10
CA ALA A 78 -0.38 -7.45 5.36
C ALA A 78 -1.84 -7.56 5.81
N ASP A 79 -2.63 -8.42 5.16
CA ASP A 79 -4.03 -8.67 5.54
C ASP A 79 -4.13 -9.28 6.93
N ALA A 80 -3.27 -10.25 7.25
CA ALA A 80 -3.21 -10.84 8.59
C ALA A 80 -2.84 -9.80 9.65
N ALA A 81 -1.86 -8.93 9.38
CA ALA A 81 -1.45 -7.87 10.29
C ALA A 81 -2.55 -6.81 10.47
N ASN A 82 -3.20 -6.39 9.39
CA ASN A 82 -4.31 -5.43 9.42
C ASN A 82 -5.52 -5.99 10.18
N ARG A 83 -5.81 -7.28 10.00
CA ARG A 83 -6.86 -7.97 10.74
C ARG A 83 -6.54 -8.04 12.22
N ALA A 84 -5.33 -8.48 12.59
CA ALA A 84 -4.90 -8.54 13.99
C ALA A 84 -4.94 -7.16 14.66
N LYS A 85 -4.51 -6.11 13.95
CA LYS A 85 -4.61 -4.73 14.39
C LYS A 85 -6.06 -4.32 14.64
N SER A 86 -6.96 -4.65 13.73
CA SER A 86 -8.39 -4.31 13.84
C SER A 86 -9.06 -5.06 15.00
N GLU A 87 -8.76 -6.36 15.15
CA GLU A 87 -9.24 -7.18 16.26
C GLU A 87 -8.76 -6.64 17.61
N PHE A 88 -7.49 -6.25 17.70
CA PHE A 88 -6.94 -5.60 18.90
C PHE A 88 -7.71 -4.31 19.24
N PHE A 89 -7.90 -3.40 18.28
CA PHE A 89 -8.65 -2.16 18.53
C PHE A 89 -10.12 -2.42 18.89
N ALA A 90 -10.75 -3.44 18.32
CA ALA A 90 -12.11 -3.83 18.67
C ALA A 90 -12.20 -4.32 20.13
N VAL A 91 -11.28 -5.19 20.56
CA VAL A 91 -11.21 -5.67 21.95
C VAL A 91 -10.95 -4.51 22.91
N MET A 92 -9.97 -3.66 22.63
CA MET A 92 -9.65 -2.50 23.48
C MET A 92 -10.83 -1.52 23.61
N SER A 93 -11.54 -1.25 22.51
CA SER A 93 -12.74 -0.40 22.53
C SER A 93 -13.84 -1.02 23.40
N ASN A 94 -14.01 -2.34 23.33
CA ASN A 94 -14.97 -3.06 24.14
C ASN A 94 -14.61 -3.05 25.63
N GLU A 95 -13.34 -3.25 25.99
CA GLU A 95 -12.88 -3.26 27.39
C GLU A 95 -12.99 -1.88 28.05
N ILE A 96 -12.61 -0.80 27.35
CA ILE A 96 -12.75 0.58 27.86
C ILE A 96 -14.24 0.90 28.14
N ARG A 97 -15.14 0.41 27.27
CA ARG A 97 -16.59 0.61 27.43
C ARG A 97 -17.17 -0.20 28.60
N ILE A 98 -16.70 -1.43 28.83
CA ILE A 98 -17.13 -2.24 29.97
C ILE A 98 -16.62 -1.62 31.29
N SER A 99 -15.35 -1.21 31.35
CA SER A 99 -14.77 -0.63 32.57
C SER A 99 -15.47 0.66 33.00
N SER A 100 -15.91 1.51 32.06
CA SER A 100 -16.67 2.73 32.36
C SER A 100 -18.11 2.45 32.83
N THR A 101 -18.73 1.36 32.36
CA THR A 101 -20.08 0.94 32.78
C THR A 101 -20.08 0.28 34.17
N THR A 102 -19.06 -0.53 34.47
CA THR A 102 -18.91 -1.20 35.77
C THR A 102 -18.65 -0.19 36.90
N TYR A 103 -17.86 0.86 36.64
CA TYR A 103 -17.62 1.92 37.63
C TYR A 103 -18.89 2.72 37.96
N SER A 104 -19.75 2.98 36.97
CA SER A 104 -21.03 3.68 37.14
C SER A 104 -22.06 2.87 37.95
N THR A 105 -22.02 1.54 37.86
CA THR A 105 -23.03 0.67 38.49
C THR A 105 -22.68 0.29 39.95
N SER A 106 -21.42 0.36 40.37
CA SER A 106 -21.00 0.12 41.77
C SER A 106 -21.17 1.34 42.70
N ALA A 107 -21.61 2.48 42.17
CA ALA A 107 -21.80 3.72 42.92
C ALA A 107 -23.25 3.95 43.40
N ARG A 108 -24.02 2.89 43.66
CA ARG A 108 -25.37 2.96 44.26
C ARG A 108 -25.46 2.13 45.52
#